data_AF-A0A7R9ZQZ6-F1
#
_entry.id   AF-A0A7R9ZQZ6-F1
#
_cell.length_a   1.000
_cell.length_b   1.000
_cell.length_c   1.000
_cell.angle_alpha   90.00
_cell.angle_beta   90.00
_cell.angle_gamma   90.00
#
_symmetry.space_group_name_H-M   'P 1'
#
loop_
_entity.id
_entity.type
_entity.pdbx_description
1 polymer ?
#
loop_
_entity_poly.entity_id
_entity_poly.type
_entity_poly.pdbx_seq_one_letter_code
_entity_poly.pdbx_strand_id
1 'polypeptide(L)'
;MQHVQWVLADLLFNDKKVAKAAHNMIAYRFHDAERNCMVSDNDDDGEKGSGMKLAALLEMSNAENVIVVVSRWFGGVLLGPSRFKHIATTARDALVEAGHIVKN
;
A
#
# COMPACT_ATOMS: atom_id res chain seq x y z
N MET A 1 -10.20 -10.73 5.05
CA MET A 1 -10.01 -10.72 3.57
C MET A 1 -11.11 -9.99 2.81
N GLN A 2 -12.40 -10.27 3.06
CA GLN A 2 -13.49 -9.65 2.29
C GLN A 2 -13.51 -8.12 2.33
N HIS A 3 -13.24 -7.50 3.48
CA HIS A 3 -13.15 -6.04 3.60
C HIS A 3 -11.99 -5.45 2.78
N VAL A 4 -10.84 -6.13 2.73
CA VAL A 4 -9.70 -5.70 1.90
C VAL A 4 -10.08 -5.70 0.42
N GLN A 5 -10.69 -6.79 -0.05
CA GLN A 5 -11.16 -6.89 -1.43
C GLN A 5 -12.21 -5.84 -1.76
N TRP A 6 -13.14 -5.57 -0.84
CA TRP A 6 -14.16 -4.54 -1.02
C TRP A 6 -13.56 -3.14 -1.12
N VAL A 7 -12.63 -2.76 -0.23
CA VAL A 7 -11.95 -1.45 -0.28
C VAL A 7 -11.18 -1.28 -1.60
N LEU A 8 -10.47 -2.32 -2.05
CA LEU A 8 -9.76 -2.28 -3.32
C LEU A 8 -10.71 -2.16 -4.51
N ALA A 9 -11.79 -2.93 -4.52
CA ALA A 9 -12.80 -2.86 -5.56
C ALA A 9 -13.45 -1.46 -5.61
N ASP A 10 -13.81 -0.90 -4.45
CA ASP A 10 -14.40 0.43 -4.35
C ASP A 10 -13.43 1.52 -4.86
N LEU A 11 -12.16 1.48 -4.42
CA LEU A 11 -11.12 2.39 -4.89
C LEU A 11 -10.95 2.35 -6.41
N LEU A 12 -10.81 1.13 -6.97
CA LEU A 12 -10.61 0.95 -8.40
C LEU A 12 -11.86 1.28 -9.22
N PHE A 13 -13.05 1.10 -8.67
CA PHE A 13 -14.30 1.43 -9.34
C PHE A 13 -14.55 2.95 -9.37
N ASN A 14 -14.27 3.63 -8.26
CA ASN A 14 -14.60 5.04 -8.07
C ASN A 14 -13.48 6.01 -8.51
N ASP A 15 -12.20 5.61 -8.45
CA ASP A 15 -11.09 6.44 -8.94
C ASP A 15 -10.51 5.92 -10.26
N LYS A 16 -10.96 6.53 -11.35
CA LYS A 16 -10.50 6.19 -12.72
C LYS A 16 -9.02 6.44 -12.95
N LYS A 17 -8.35 7.30 -12.19
CA LYS A 17 -6.91 7.51 -12.33
C LYS A 17 -6.17 6.32 -11.76
N VAL A 18 -6.52 5.92 -10.53
CA VAL A 18 -5.97 4.74 -9.84
C VAL A 18 -6.22 3.47 -10.65
N ALA A 19 -7.43 3.30 -11.17
CA ALA A 19 -7.79 2.15 -12.02
C ALA A 19 -6.94 2.03 -13.30
N LYS A 20 -6.38 3.14 -13.79
CA LYS A 20 -5.54 3.20 -14.99
C LYS A 20 -4.05 3.25 -14.68
N ALA A 21 -3.66 3.14 -13.40
CA ALA A 21 -2.25 3.04 -13.04
C ALA A 21 -1.62 1.79 -13.69
N ALA A 22 -0.31 1.86 -13.96
CA ALA A 22 0.42 0.71 -14.47
C ALA A 22 0.58 -0.37 -13.40
N HIS A 23 0.70 0.06 -12.13
CA HIS A 23 0.78 -0.80 -10.95
C HIS A 23 0.01 -0.15 -9.79
N ASN A 24 -0.77 -0.93 -9.05
CA ASN A 24 -1.45 -0.57 -7.81
C ASN A 24 -0.99 -1.51 -6.70
N MET A 25 0.19 -1.23 -6.16
CA MET A 25 0.81 -2.12 -5.17
C MET A 25 0.19 -1.88 -3.80
N ILE A 26 0.04 -2.95 -3.01
CA ILE A 26 -0.67 -2.90 -1.74
C ILE A 26 0.11 -3.57 -0.62
N ALA A 27 -0.15 -3.10 0.60
CA ALA A 27 0.07 -3.86 1.80
C ALA A 27 -1.01 -3.49 2.83
N TYR A 28 -1.37 -4.41 3.70
CA TYR A 28 -2.31 -4.13 4.78
C TYR A 28 -1.95 -4.91 6.04
N ARG A 29 -2.42 -4.40 7.17
CA ARG A 29 -2.33 -5.06 8.46
C ARG A 29 -3.51 -4.64 9.34
N PHE A 30 -4.26 -5.60 9.87
CA PHE A 30 -5.39 -5.32 10.76
C PHE A 30 -5.63 -6.46 11.75
N HIS A 31 -6.25 -6.13 12.89
CA HIS A 31 -6.59 -7.12 13.90
C HIS A 31 -7.92 -7.81 13.55
N ASP A 32 -7.88 -9.13 13.39
CA ASP A 32 -9.08 -9.95 13.26
C ASP A 32 -9.60 -10.30 14.66
N ALA A 33 -10.71 -9.66 15.06
CA ALA A 33 -11.29 -9.84 16.38
C ALA A 33 -11.88 -11.23 16.60
N GLU A 34 -12.39 -11.90 15.55
CA GLU A 34 -12.98 -13.24 15.66
C GLU A 34 -11.89 -14.30 15.87
N ARG A 35 -10.77 -14.15 15.16
CA ARG A 35 -9.63 -15.08 15.22
C ARG A 35 -8.59 -14.68 16.27
N ASN A 36 -8.75 -13.50 16.86
CA ASN A 36 -7.81 -12.90 17.81
C ASN A 36 -6.35 -12.94 17.31
N CYS A 37 -6.15 -12.52 16.05
CA CYS A 37 -4.84 -12.53 15.43
C CYS A 37 -4.64 -11.32 14.52
N MET A 38 -3.37 -10.98 14.28
CA MET A 38 -3.00 -9.98 13.28
C MET A 38 -3.03 -10.62 11.90
N VAL A 39 -3.75 -10.00 10.96
CA VAL A 39 -3.77 -10.40 9.55
C VAL A 39 -3.02 -9.36 8.76
N SER A 40 -2.08 -9.81 7.92
CA SER A 40 -1.32 -8.95 7.02
C SER A 40 -0.96 -9.67 5.74
N ASP A 41 -0.93 -8.95 4.63
CA ASP A 41 -0.45 -9.45 3.34
C ASP A 41 -0.06 -8.27 2.44
N ASN A 42 0.49 -8.58 1.26
CA ASN A 42 0.90 -7.60 0.27
C ASN A 42 0.82 -8.16 -1.16
N ASP A 43 0.72 -7.24 -2.13
CA ASP A 43 0.79 -7.55 -3.55
C ASP A 43 1.60 -6.44 -4.25
N ASP A 44 2.45 -6.82 -5.19
CA ASP A 44 3.27 -5.89 -5.94
C ASP A 44 2.65 -5.43 -7.27
N ASP A 45 1.55 -6.06 -7.71
CA ASP A 45 0.88 -5.78 -8.99
C ASP A 45 1.87 -5.73 -10.17
N GLY A 46 2.88 -6.60 -10.16
CA GLY A 46 3.94 -6.68 -11.18
C GLY A 46 5.12 -5.73 -10.97
N GLU A 47 5.06 -4.81 -10.01
CA GLU A 47 6.17 -3.95 -9.59
C GLU A 47 7.08 -4.67 -8.59
N LYS A 48 7.79 -5.70 -9.09
CA LYS A 48 8.43 -6.73 -8.27
C LYS A 48 9.15 -6.21 -7.01
N GLY A 49 8.72 -6.72 -5.84
CA GLY A 49 9.32 -6.45 -4.53
C GLY A 49 8.82 -5.19 -3.82
N SER A 50 7.90 -4.43 -4.44
CA SER A 50 7.30 -3.25 -3.83
C SER A 50 6.30 -3.60 -2.71
N GLY A 51 5.46 -4.63 -2.87
CA GLY A 51 4.49 -5.07 -1.85
C GLY A 51 5.17 -5.38 -0.52
N MET A 52 6.25 -6.18 -0.55
CA MET A 52 7.04 -6.50 0.65
C MET A 52 7.67 -5.26 1.28
N LYS A 53 8.08 -4.27 0.46
CA LYS A 53 8.61 -2.99 0.96
C LYS A 53 7.53 -2.21 1.73
N LEU A 54 6.29 -2.23 1.23
CA LEU A 54 5.15 -1.60 1.89
C LEU A 54 4.76 -2.34 3.18
N ALA A 55 4.74 -3.66 3.17
CA ALA A 55 4.49 -4.48 4.37
C ALA A 55 5.52 -4.20 5.47
N ALA A 56 6.81 -4.18 5.11
CA ALA A 56 7.88 -3.84 6.05
C ALA A 56 7.72 -2.43 6.63
N LEU A 57 7.26 -1.46 5.84
CA LEU A 57 6.97 -0.12 6.35
C LEU A 57 5.85 -0.15 7.40
N LEU A 58 4.74 -0.86 7.14
CA LEU A 58 3.64 -0.98 8.11
C LEU A 58 4.09 -1.65 9.41
N GLU A 59 4.87 -2.72 9.30
CA GLU A 59 5.39 -3.46 10.46
C GLU A 59 6.35 -2.60 11.29
N MET A 60 7.36 -2.00 10.66
CA MET A 60 8.37 -1.19 11.34
C MET A 60 7.81 0.08 11.97
N SER A 61 6.73 0.63 11.41
CA SER A 61 6.06 1.83 11.94
C SER A 61 4.96 1.53 12.94
N ASN A 62 4.71 0.25 13.21
CA ASN A 62 3.58 -0.25 13.98
C ASN A 62 2.21 0.28 13.50
N ALA A 63 2.05 0.48 12.19
CA ALA A 63 0.79 0.88 11.60
C ALA A 63 -0.17 -0.33 11.53
N GLU A 64 -1.34 -0.21 12.14
CA GLU A 64 -2.35 -1.27 12.23
C GLU A 64 -3.73 -0.75 11.83
N ASN A 65 -4.61 -1.69 11.49
CA ASN A 65 -5.97 -1.43 11.02
C ASN A 65 -5.97 -0.50 9.80
N VAL A 66 -5.03 -0.73 8.88
CA VAL A 66 -4.79 0.10 7.71
C VAL A 66 -4.46 -0.75 6.49
N ILE A 67 -4.90 -0.27 5.33
CA ILE A 67 -4.42 -0.68 4.01
C ILE A 67 -3.75 0.52 3.36
N VAL A 68 -2.57 0.30 2.77
CA VAL A 68 -1.89 1.29 1.94
C VAL A 68 -1.87 0.80 0.51
N VAL A 69 -2.22 1.69 -0.42
CA VAL A 69 -2.18 1.45 -1.86
C VAL A 69 -1.28 2.53 -2.48
N VAL A 70 -0.25 2.11 -3.21
CA VAL A 70 0.60 3.03 -3.98
C VAL A 70 0.38 2.77 -5.46
N SER A 71 -0.21 3.76 -6.13
CA SER A 71 -0.40 3.73 -7.58
C SER A 71 0.81 4.32 -8.31
N ARG A 72 1.30 3.60 -9.32
CA ARG A 72 2.41 4.04 -10.16
C ARG A 72 1.97 4.11 -11.63
N TRP A 73 2.25 5.23 -12.27
CA TRP A 73 2.11 5.39 -13.73
C TRP A 73 3.49 5.43 -14.38
N PHE A 74 3.63 4.82 -15.56
CA PHE A 74 4.85 4.95 -16.35
C PHE A 74 4.92 6.34 -17.00
N GLY A 75 5.90 7.14 -16.59
CA GLY A 75 6.10 8.51 -17.09
C GLY A 75 7.06 8.63 -18.29
N GLY A 76 7.38 7.54 -18.99
CA GLY A 76 8.30 7.55 -20.13
C GLY A 76 9.78 7.33 -19.79
N VAL A 77 10.14 7.25 -18.50
CA VAL A 77 11.52 7.01 -18.03
C VAL A 77 11.57 5.84 -17.06
N LEU A 78 12.52 4.93 -17.28
CA LEU A 78 12.80 3.84 -16.35
C LEU A 78 13.58 4.37 -15.15
N LEU A 79 12.92 4.47 -14.00
CA LEU A 79 13.53 4.93 -12.74
C LEU A 79 14.51 3.93 -12.11
N GLY A 80 14.58 2.70 -12.62
CA GLY A 80 15.43 1.65 -12.05
C GLY A 80 15.17 1.46 -10.54
N PRO A 81 16.21 1.21 -9.72
CA PRO A 81 16.06 1.05 -8.27
C PRO A 81 15.48 2.26 -7.53
N SER A 82 15.65 3.49 -8.06
CA SER A 82 15.18 4.73 -7.41
C SER A 82 13.68 4.75 -7.19
N ARG A 83 12.90 4.01 -8.00
CA ARG A 83 11.44 3.87 -7.81
C ARG A 83 11.07 3.39 -6.42
N PHE A 84 11.84 2.49 -5.81
CA PHE A 84 11.52 1.96 -4.48
C PHE A 84 11.65 2.99 -3.37
N LYS A 85 12.46 4.04 -3.58
CA LYS A 85 12.50 5.20 -2.69
C LYS A 85 11.20 5.99 -2.80
N HIS A 86 10.76 6.30 -4.02
CA HIS A 86 9.50 7.02 -4.24
C HIS A 86 8.30 6.25 -3.67
N ILE A 87 8.21 4.95 -3.93
CA ILE A 87 7.14 4.09 -3.43
C ILE A 87 7.06 4.14 -1.90
N ALA A 88 8.19 3.94 -1.22
CA ALA A 88 8.24 3.93 0.23
C ALA A 88 7.96 5.32 0.83
N THR A 89 8.48 6.39 0.23
CA THR A 89 8.22 7.77 0.67
C THR A 89 6.75 8.14 0.49
N THR A 90 6.14 7.86 -0.66
CA THR A 90 4.73 8.12 -0.91
C THR A 90 3.82 7.38 0.09
N ALA A 91 4.09 6.10 0.36
CA ALA A 91 3.35 5.35 1.36
C ALA A 91 3.50 5.94 2.77
N ARG A 92 4.74 6.32 3.15
CA ARG A 92 5.00 6.94 4.45
C ARG A 92 4.27 8.27 4.59
N ASP A 93 4.33 9.13 3.59
CA ASP A 93 3.69 10.44 3.62
C ASP A 93 2.18 10.31 3.77
N ALA A 94 1.55 9.38 3.04
CA ALA A 94 0.12 9.09 3.16
C ALA A 94 -0.26 8.57 4.57
N LEU A 95 0.55 7.69 5.16
CA LEU A 95 0.34 7.20 6.52
C LEU A 95 0.49 8.31 7.57
N VAL A 96 1.41 9.26 7.36
CA VAL A 96 1.56 10.44 8.24
C VAL A 96 0.33 11.34 8.13
N GLU A 97 -0.11 11.64 6.90
CA GLU A 97 -1.26 12.51 6.64
C GLU A 97 -2.55 11.93 7.23
N ALA A 98 -2.73 10.61 7.14
CA ALA A 98 -3.85 9.90 7.73
C ALA A 98 -3.72 9.67 9.25
N GLY A 99 -2.60 10.08 9.87
CA GLY A 99 -2.39 9.97 11.31
C GLY A 99 -2.06 8.55 11.82
N HIS A 100 -1.68 7.63 10.93
CA HIS A 100 -1.30 6.26 11.31
C HIS A 100 0.15 6.16 11.78
N ILE A 101 1.02 7.10 11.40
CA ILE A 101 2.42 7.14 11.84
C ILE A 101 2.87 8.58 12.15
N VAL A 102 3.81 8.75 13.09
CA VAL A 102 4.32 10.06 13.47
C VAL A 102 5.41 10.52 12.49
N LYS A 103 5.40 11.82 12.17
CA LYS A 103 6.49 12.46 11.42
C LYS A 103 7.66 12.70 12.38
N ASN A 104 8.72 11.90 12.21
CA ASN A 104 10.00 12.11 12.89
C ASN A 104 10.77 13.28 12.27
#